data_AF-A0A7C8I719-F1
#
_entry.id   AF-A0A7C8I719-F1
#
_cell.length_a   1.000
_cell.length_b   1.000
_cell.length_c   1.000
_cell.angle_alpha   90.00
_cell.angle_beta   90.00
_cell.angle_gamma   90.00
#
_symmetry.space_group_name_H-M   'P 1'
#
loop_
_entity.id
_entity.type
_entity.pdbx_description
1 polymer ?
#
loop_
_entity_poly.entity_id
_entity_poly.type
_entity_poly.pdbx_seq_one_letter_code
_entity_poly.pdbx_strand_id
1 'polypeptide(L)'
;MAVLETGIRRVLDTLLPKIRSRRQSTSHPIILGITGLQGSGKSTWASKIVSMLTLEHGLRAITVSLDDLYKTHDGLIAQRDMDPANKLYRTRGQPGTHDEELAGAFFNELKEYKGQGELKIPSFDKSKFNGGGDRAPKSEWTSITSTPDVVVFEGWCVGFRPLDDPGVEAKHRAAKAGKLLINTPAEHRLDQLLEVNRSLERYCETFMGPQHFDFLIHIDTDDLRNVYTWRVEQEHKLIETKGTGMKDEEVKAFIDGYMPAYELYLEKLREGFFGDQHGNQIRVVLASDRSVENVEEL
;
A
#
# COMPACT_ATOMS: atom_id res chain seq x y z
N MET A 1 -8.89 -18.47 -10.37
CA MET A 1 -9.14 -18.41 -8.91
C MET A 1 -8.32 -19.44 -8.13
N ALA A 2 -8.30 -20.72 -8.51
CA ALA A 2 -7.53 -21.75 -7.80
C ALA A 2 -6.02 -21.45 -7.68
N VAL A 3 -5.37 -21.00 -8.75
CA VAL A 3 -3.92 -20.69 -8.76
C VAL A 3 -3.54 -19.58 -7.77
N LEU A 4 -4.32 -18.49 -7.74
CA LEU A 4 -4.12 -17.39 -6.79
C LEU A 4 -4.27 -17.86 -5.34
N GLU A 5 -5.28 -18.68 -5.08
CA GLU A 5 -5.52 -19.24 -3.75
C GLU A 5 -4.36 -20.13 -3.29
N THR A 6 -3.83 -20.97 -4.18
CA THR A 6 -2.63 -21.78 -3.90
C THR A 6 -1.43 -20.91 -3.54
N GLY A 7 -1.22 -19.80 -4.25
CA GLY A 7 -0.16 -18.83 -3.94
C GLY A 7 -0.33 -18.19 -2.56
N ILE A 8 -1.55 -17.77 -2.21
CA ILE A 8 -1.86 -17.18 -0.90
C ILE A 8 -1.64 -18.19 0.22
N ARG A 9 -2.09 -19.44 0.04
CA ARG A 9 -1.91 -20.52 1.02
C ARG A 9 -0.43 -20.78 1.27
N ARG A 10 0.38 -20.88 0.22
CA ARG A 10 1.84 -21.06 0.35
C ARG A 10 2.49 -19.96 1.20
N VAL A 11 2.10 -18.70 1.03
CA VAL A 11 2.60 -17.59 1.84
C VAL A 11 2.12 -17.68 3.29
N LEU A 12 0.85 -18.04 3.50
CA LEU A 12 0.30 -18.22 4.84
C LEU A 12 0.92 -19.41 5.58
N ASP A 13 1.28 -20.49 4.90
CA ASP A 13 1.94 -21.65 5.52
C ASP A 13 3.29 -21.25 6.17
N THR A 14 4.01 -20.30 5.56
CA THR A 14 5.24 -19.72 6.14
C THR A 14 4.94 -18.76 7.30
N LEU A 15 3.95 -17.87 7.16
CA LEU A 15 3.72 -16.80 8.14
C LEU A 15 2.85 -17.24 9.33
N LEU A 16 1.92 -18.17 9.16
CA LEU A 16 0.94 -18.55 10.17
C LEU A 16 1.60 -19.10 11.47
N PRO A 17 2.63 -19.96 11.41
CA PRO A 17 3.35 -20.37 12.63
C PRO A 17 3.96 -19.18 13.37
N LYS A 18 4.55 -18.22 12.62
CA LYS A 18 5.15 -17.01 13.18
C LYS A 18 4.09 -16.08 13.79
N ILE A 19 2.97 -15.88 13.10
CA ILE A 19 1.80 -15.12 13.60
C ILE A 19 1.29 -15.73 14.91
N ARG A 20 1.12 -17.05 14.98
CA ARG A 20 0.66 -17.74 16.19
C ARG A 20 1.65 -17.59 17.35
N SER A 21 2.94 -17.78 17.09
CA SER A 21 3.99 -17.59 18.09
C SER A 21 4.01 -16.15 18.60
N ARG A 22 3.93 -15.17 17.69
CA ARG A 22 3.93 -13.76 18.06
C ARG A 22 2.70 -13.41 18.90
N ARG A 23 1.51 -13.86 18.51
CA ARG A 23 0.26 -13.65 19.26
C ARG A 23 0.33 -14.20 20.70
N GLN A 24 1.07 -15.29 20.94
CA GLN A 24 1.27 -15.81 22.29
C GLN A 24 2.19 -14.92 23.15
N SER A 25 3.02 -14.09 22.52
CA SER A 25 4.02 -13.23 23.18
C SER A 25 3.61 -11.76 23.33
N THR A 26 2.49 -11.33 22.72
CA THR A 26 2.01 -9.94 22.78
C THR A 26 0.51 -9.88 23.06
N SER A 27 0.07 -8.84 23.77
CA SER A 27 -1.34 -8.52 23.95
C SER A 27 -1.88 -7.56 22.88
N HIS A 28 -1.04 -7.12 21.94
CA HIS A 28 -1.42 -6.21 20.86
C HIS A 28 -1.75 -6.98 19.58
N PRO A 29 -2.62 -6.43 18.70
CA PRO A 29 -2.87 -7.03 17.39
C PRO A 29 -1.57 -7.19 16.59
N ILE A 30 -1.44 -8.31 15.87
CA ILE A 30 -0.34 -8.52 14.94
C ILE A 30 -0.57 -7.67 13.69
N ILE A 31 0.41 -6.87 13.28
CA ILE A 31 0.30 -6.07 12.06
C ILE A 31 0.96 -6.82 10.90
N LEU A 32 0.13 -7.32 9.98
CA LEU A 32 0.56 -7.94 8.73
C LEU A 32 0.41 -6.92 7.59
N GLY A 33 1.54 -6.38 7.13
CA GLY A 33 1.56 -5.49 5.98
C GLY A 33 1.32 -6.28 4.68
N ILE A 34 0.56 -5.71 3.76
CA ILE A 34 0.50 -6.19 2.37
C ILE A 34 0.78 -5.00 1.46
N THR A 35 1.90 -5.07 0.76
CA THR A 35 2.27 -4.10 -0.25
C THR A 35 2.25 -4.72 -1.62
N GLY A 36 1.83 -3.95 -2.62
CA GLY A 36 1.77 -4.45 -3.98
C GLY A 36 1.51 -3.36 -4.99
N LEU A 37 2.05 -3.56 -6.19
CA LEU A 37 1.93 -2.62 -7.29
C LEU A 37 0.45 -2.44 -7.71
N GLN A 38 0.12 -1.32 -8.35
CA GLN A 38 -1.24 -1.09 -8.88
C GLN A 38 -1.64 -2.23 -9.84
N GLY A 39 -2.87 -2.73 -9.72
CA GLY A 39 -3.37 -3.84 -10.55
C GLY A 39 -2.83 -5.24 -10.21
N SER A 40 -1.89 -5.39 -9.28
CA SER A 40 -1.33 -6.70 -8.86
C SER A 40 -2.32 -7.62 -8.16
N GLY A 41 -3.45 -7.07 -7.67
CA GLY A 41 -4.45 -7.82 -6.90
C GLY A 41 -4.25 -7.76 -5.38
N LYS A 42 -3.43 -6.83 -4.86
CA LYS A 42 -3.18 -6.68 -3.40
C LYS A 42 -4.43 -6.68 -2.52
N SER A 43 -5.53 -6.03 -2.93
CA SER A 43 -6.78 -6.00 -2.15
C SER A 43 -7.53 -7.35 -2.21
N THR A 44 -7.36 -8.10 -3.30
CA THR A 44 -7.83 -9.49 -3.39
C THR A 44 -7.01 -10.39 -2.47
N TRP A 45 -5.69 -10.20 -2.40
CA TRP A 45 -4.83 -10.90 -1.44
C TRP A 45 -5.24 -10.60 0.01
N ALA A 46 -5.39 -9.31 0.36
CA ALA A 46 -5.79 -8.89 1.70
C ALA A 46 -7.14 -9.48 2.13
N SER A 47 -8.17 -9.37 1.29
CA SER A 47 -9.49 -9.94 1.60
C SER A 47 -9.46 -11.47 1.75
N LYS A 48 -8.70 -12.18 0.91
CA LYS A 48 -8.56 -13.64 1.02
C LYS A 48 -7.77 -14.06 2.25
N ILE A 49 -6.70 -13.36 2.59
CA ILE A 49 -5.93 -13.63 3.82
C ILE A 49 -6.80 -13.42 5.05
N VAL A 50 -7.52 -12.30 5.15
CA VAL A 50 -8.46 -12.05 6.26
C VAL A 50 -9.51 -13.16 6.35
N SER A 51 -10.07 -13.58 5.21
CA SER A 51 -11.04 -14.68 5.16
C SER A 51 -10.44 -16.00 5.65
N MET A 52 -9.23 -16.37 5.23
CA MET A 52 -8.58 -17.63 5.65
C MET A 52 -8.20 -17.60 7.13
N LEU A 53 -7.61 -16.49 7.60
CA LEU A 53 -7.27 -16.31 9.02
C LEU A 53 -8.53 -16.45 9.90
N THR A 54 -9.64 -15.87 9.47
CA THR A 54 -10.91 -15.91 10.23
C THR A 54 -11.60 -17.26 10.16
N LEU A 55 -11.89 -17.75 8.95
CA LEU A 55 -12.75 -18.92 8.74
C LEU A 55 -12.02 -20.25 8.96
N GLU A 56 -10.72 -20.31 8.64
CA GLU A 56 -9.95 -21.56 8.67
C GLU A 56 -9.01 -21.66 9.88
N HIS A 57 -8.58 -20.51 10.43
CA HIS A 57 -7.62 -20.48 11.53
C HIS A 57 -8.16 -19.88 12.84
N GLY A 58 -9.42 -19.43 12.85
CA GLY A 58 -10.08 -18.90 14.05
C GLY A 58 -9.43 -17.65 14.63
N LEU A 59 -8.70 -16.89 13.80
CA LEU A 59 -8.09 -15.61 14.16
C LEU A 59 -8.99 -14.47 13.74
N ARG A 60 -9.31 -13.55 14.66
CA ARG A 60 -10.07 -12.35 14.33
C ARG A 60 -9.19 -11.42 13.50
N ALA A 61 -9.39 -11.42 12.19
CA ALA A 61 -8.63 -10.59 11.27
C ALA A 61 -9.48 -9.44 10.74
N ILE A 62 -8.88 -8.26 10.59
CA ILE A 62 -9.49 -7.10 9.94
C ILE A 62 -8.58 -6.57 8.84
N THR A 63 -9.14 -5.84 7.88
CA THR A 63 -8.37 -5.09 6.88
C THR A 63 -8.39 -3.61 7.22
N VAL A 64 -7.25 -2.96 7.07
CA VAL A 64 -7.12 -1.50 7.02
C VAL A 64 -6.46 -1.15 5.69
N SER A 65 -7.07 -0.28 4.89
CA SER A 65 -6.45 0.21 3.66
C SER A 65 -5.72 1.52 3.91
N LEU A 66 -4.53 1.68 3.35
CA LEU A 66 -3.84 2.97 3.31
C LEU A 66 -4.72 4.04 2.64
N ASP A 67 -5.50 3.65 1.62
CA ASP A 67 -6.39 4.57 0.92
C ASP A 67 -7.52 5.10 1.81
N ASP A 68 -7.88 4.43 2.91
CA ASP A 68 -8.88 4.94 3.86
C ASP A 68 -8.33 6.08 4.74
N LEU A 69 -7.01 6.28 4.72
CA LEU A 69 -6.29 7.30 5.48
C LEU A 69 -5.98 8.54 4.64
N TYR A 70 -6.55 8.70 3.44
CA TYR A 70 -6.39 9.95 2.67
C TYR A 70 -6.80 11.18 3.49
N LYS A 71 -6.19 12.33 3.17
CA LYS A 71 -6.69 13.64 3.60
C LYS A 71 -8.14 13.81 3.12
N THR A 72 -8.89 14.68 3.80
CA THR A 72 -10.20 15.11 3.29
C THR A 72 -10.06 15.74 1.91
N HIS A 73 -11.17 15.89 1.19
CA HIS A 73 -11.18 16.53 -0.13
C HIS A 73 -10.47 17.89 -0.12
N ASP A 74 -10.80 18.73 0.86
CA ASP A 74 -10.17 20.04 1.04
C ASP A 74 -8.68 19.94 1.34
N GLY A 75 -8.26 18.93 2.12
CA GLY A 75 -6.84 18.68 2.39
C GLY A 75 -6.08 18.21 1.15
N LEU A 76 -6.70 17.42 0.27
CA LEU A 76 -6.14 17.03 -1.02
C LEU A 76 -6.02 18.23 -1.98
N ILE A 77 -7.04 19.09 -2.01
CA ILE A 77 -7.00 20.35 -2.78
C ILE A 77 -5.89 21.25 -2.26
N ALA A 78 -5.79 21.45 -0.95
CA ALA A 78 -4.74 22.26 -0.35
C ALA A 78 -3.34 21.72 -0.70
N GLN A 79 -3.14 20.40 -0.63
CA GLN A 79 -1.87 19.77 -1.01
C GLN A 79 -1.52 20.02 -2.49
N ARG A 80 -2.50 19.87 -3.38
CA ARG A 80 -2.33 20.13 -4.81
C ARG A 80 -1.99 21.60 -5.10
N ASP A 81 -2.65 22.52 -4.40
CA ASP A 81 -2.57 23.95 -4.70
C ASP A 81 -1.32 24.62 -4.12
N MET A 82 -0.56 23.94 -3.25
CA MET A 82 0.75 24.42 -2.76
C MET A 82 1.79 24.56 -3.89
N ASP A 83 1.85 23.60 -4.81
CA ASP A 83 2.64 23.68 -6.04
C ASP A 83 1.82 23.14 -7.21
N PRO A 84 1.12 24.02 -7.97
CA PRO A 84 0.35 23.60 -9.12
C PRO A 84 1.20 22.90 -10.20
N ALA A 85 2.51 23.11 -10.26
CA ALA A 85 3.38 22.40 -11.21
C ALA A 85 3.73 20.98 -10.73
N ASN A 86 3.47 20.63 -9.46
CA ASN A 86 3.72 19.30 -8.94
C ASN A 86 2.64 18.30 -9.40
N LYS A 87 2.97 17.57 -10.47
CA LYS A 87 2.09 16.54 -11.02
C LYS A 87 1.83 15.37 -10.07
N LEU A 88 2.72 15.11 -9.11
CA LEU A 88 2.63 13.99 -8.17
C LEU A 88 1.43 14.11 -7.21
N TYR A 89 0.97 15.34 -6.95
CA TYR A 89 -0.18 15.62 -6.08
C TYR A 89 -1.42 16.09 -6.83
N ARG A 90 -1.44 15.95 -8.16
CA ARG A 90 -2.64 16.26 -8.96
C ARG A 90 -3.80 15.33 -8.64
N THR A 91 -3.50 14.10 -8.24
CA THR A 91 -4.45 13.10 -7.77
C THR A 91 -4.01 12.58 -6.40
N ARG A 92 -4.94 12.02 -5.63
CA ARG A 92 -4.62 11.29 -4.40
C ARG A 92 -3.76 10.05 -4.73
N GLY A 93 -2.80 9.73 -3.89
CA GLY A 93 -1.98 8.52 -4.06
C GLY A 93 -0.63 8.62 -3.39
N GLN A 94 0.19 9.58 -3.82
CA GLN A 94 1.59 9.71 -3.38
C GLN A 94 1.70 10.00 -1.87
N PRO A 95 2.77 9.55 -1.19
CA PRO A 95 3.10 10.03 0.15
C PRO A 95 3.05 11.56 0.19
N GLY A 96 2.33 12.10 1.17
CA GLY A 96 1.89 13.51 1.23
C GLY A 96 0.39 13.71 1.04
N THR A 97 -0.33 12.72 0.48
CA THR A 97 -1.80 12.79 0.26
C THR A 97 -2.65 12.14 1.36
N HIS A 98 -2.03 11.44 2.31
CA HIS A 98 -2.68 10.85 3.49
C HIS A 98 -2.62 11.77 4.71
N ASP A 99 -3.58 11.60 5.60
CA ASP A 99 -3.68 12.29 6.88
C ASP A 99 -2.86 11.54 7.93
N GLU A 100 -1.62 12.01 8.10
CA GLU A 100 -0.62 11.43 9.01
C GLU A 100 -1.09 11.45 10.47
N GLU A 101 -1.79 12.52 10.88
CA GLU A 101 -2.32 12.64 12.25
C GLU A 101 -3.43 11.63 12.50
N LEU A 102 -4.38 11.49 11.55
CA LEU A 102 -5.42 10.46 11.63
C LEU A 102 -4.81 9.05 11.67
N ALA A 103 -3.83 8.77 10.81
CA ALA A 103 -3.18 7.47 10.74
C ALA A 103 -2.48 7.13 12.06
N GLY A 104 -1.66 8.05 12.59
CA GLY A 104 -0.96 7.86 13.86
C GLY A 104 -1.93 7.68 15.03
N ALA A 105 -2.98 8.50 15.11
CA ALA A 105 -4.01 8.37 16.14
C ALA A 105 -4.72 7.01 16.08
N PHE A 106 -5.13 6.58 14.88
CA PHE A 106 -5.82 5.30 14.67
C PHE A 106 -4.96 4.09 15.04
N PHE A 107 -3.71 4.02 14.58
CA PHE A 107 -2.85 2.88 14.89
C PHE A 107 -2.45 2.84 16.37
N ASN A 108 -2.30 3.99 17.03
CA ASN A 108 -2.10 4.05 18.47
C ASN A 108 -3.34 3.57 19.25
N GLU A 109 -4.54 4.01 18.86
CA GLU A 109 -5.79 3.54 19.44
C GLU A 109 -5.96 2.03 19.25
N LEU A 110 -5.69 1.53 18.04
CA LEU A 110 -5.77 0.10 17.68
C LEU A 110 -4.83 -0.77 18.51
N LYS A 111 -3.61 -0.30 18.74
CA LYS A 111 -2.61 -0.99 19.58
C LYS A 111 -3.07 -1.09 21.03
N GLU A 112 -3.66 -0.03 21.56
CA GLU A 112 -4.10 0.02 22.97
C GLU A 112 -5.51 -0.53 23.20
N TYR A 113 -6.29 -0.74 22.14
CA TYR A 113 -7.67 -1.19 22.23
C TYR A 113 -7.78 -2.52 22.96
N LYS A 114 -8.59 -2.55 24.04
CA LYS A 114 -8.83 -3.74 24.88
C LYS A 114 -10.19 -4.38 24.65
N GLY A 115 -10.88 -4.04 23.56
CA GLY A 115 -12.22 -4.57 23.27
C GLY A 115 -13.33 -3.96 24.13
N GLN A 116 -13.09 -2.78 24.71
CA GLN A 116 -14.08 -2.04 25.48
C GLN A 116 -14.62 -0.88 24.65
N GLY A 117 -15.95 -0.85 24.44
CA GLY A 117 -16.57 0.11 23.54
C GLY A 117 -16.31 -0.20 22.07
N GLU A 118 -16.55 0.78 21.20
CA GLU A 118 -16.31 0.69 19.76
C GLU A 118 -14.99 1.36 19.38
N LEU A 119 -14.18 0.68 18.57
CA LEU A 119 -13.09 1.30 17.83
C LEU A 119 -13.52 1.45 16.37
N LYS A 120 -13.38 2.65 15.81
CA LYS A 120 -13.80 2.96 14.44
C LYS A 120 -12.63 2.96 13.47
N ILE A 121 -12.78 2.21 12.38
CA ILE A 121 -11.80 2.14 11.31
C ILE A 121 -12.08 3.26 10.30
N PRO A 122 -11.10 4.15 10.01
CA PRO A 122 -11.23 5.17 8.99
C PRO A 122 -11.73 4.62 7.66
N SER A 123 -12.47 5.44 6.93
CA SER A 123 -12.98 5.07 5.62
C SER A 123 -12.95 6.28 4.67
N PHE A 124 -12.58 6.04 3.42
CA PHE A 124 -12.55 7.05 2.37
C PHE A 124 -13.41 6.66 1.18
N ASP A 125 -14.36 7.52 0.82
CA ASP A 125 -15.23 7.32 -0.33
C ASP A 125 -14.63 7.98 -1.57
N LYS A 126 -14.04 7.15 -2.44
CA LYS A 126 -13.42 7.57 -3.70
C LYS A 126 -14.41 8.12 -4.72
N SER A 127 -15.72 7.89 -4.56
CA SER A 127 -16.74 8.31 -5.53
C SER A 127 -17.20 9.75 -5.34
N LYS A 128 -17.05 10.31 -4.13
CA LYS A 128 -17.40 11.71 -3.82
C LYS A 128 -16.65 12.69 -4.72
N PHE A 129 -17.21 13.89 -4.88
CA PHE A 129 -16.62 14.98 -5.68
C PHE A 129 -16.21 14.53 -7.09
N ASN A 130 -17.09 13.83 -7.80
CA ASN A 130 -16.87 13.31 -9.16
C ASN A 130 -15.58 12.48 -9.28
N GLY A 131 -15.33 11.61 -8.30
CA GLY A 131 -14.13 10.77 -8.28
C GLY A 131 -12.91 11.42 -7.62
N GLY A 132 -12.98 12.68 -7.19
CA GLY A 132 -11.95 13.33 -6.37
C GLY A 132 -11.79 12.65 -5.00
N GLY A 133 -12.90 12.14 -4.48
CA GLY A 133 -13.01 11.42 -3.22
C GLY A 133 -13.02 12.33 -2.00
N ASP A 134 -13.56 11.80 -0.90
CA ASP A 134 -13.50 12.44 0.42
C ASP A 134 -13.63 11.40 1.54
N ARG A 135 -13.21 11.79 2.73
CA ARG A 135 -13.39 11.00 3.94
C ARG A 135 -14.87 10.69 4.15
N ALA A 136 -15.19 9.43 4.43
CA ALA A 136 -16.53 9.06 4.82
C ALA A 136 -16.85 9.68 6.19
N PRO A 137 -18.11 10.08 6.47
CA PRO A 137 -18.53 10.51 7.80
C PRO A 137 -18.19 9.42 8.84
N LYS A 138 -17.78 9.82 10.05
CA LYS A 138 -17.45 8.87 11.13
C LYS A 138 -18.61 7.94 11.52
N SER A 139 -19.85 8.26 11.15
CA SER A 139 -21.02 7.39 11.33
C SER A 139 -21.05 6.19 10.37
N GLU A 140 -20.35 6.29 9.23
CA GLU A 140 -20.26 5.25 8.20
C GLU A 140 -19.00 4.40 8.36
N TRP A 141 -18.11 4.77 9.28
CA TRP A 141 -16.90 4.02 9.59
C TRP A 141 -17.26 2.67 10.22
N THR A 142 -16.54 1.62 9.83
CA THR A 142 -16.74 0.29 10.41
C THR A 142 -16.30 0.30 11.86
N SER A 143 -17.19 -0.07 12.77
CA SER A 143 -16.87 -0.26 14.19
C SER A 143 -16.49 -1.72 14.47
N ILE A 144 -15.43 -1.92 15.24
CA ILE A 144 -15.13 -3.20 15.89
C ILE A 144 -15.37 -3.09 17.39
N THR A 145 -15.86 -4.18 17.99
CA THR A 145 -16.21 -4.27 19.41
C THR A 145 -15.35 -5.29 20.17
N SER A 146 -14.33 -5.83 19.50
CA SER A 146 -13.38 -6.77 20.11
C SER A 146 -12.00 -6.59 19.49
N THR A 147 -10.96 -6.92 20.24
CA THR A 147 -9.57 -6.79 19.78
C THR A 147 -9.32 -7.69 18.57
N PRO A 148 -8.78 -7.19 17.44
CA PRO A 148 -8.34 -8.06 16.37
C PRO A 148 -7.09 -8.83 16.82
N ASP A 149 -6.97 -10.07 16.37
CA ASP A 149 -5.75 -10.85 16.53
C ASP A 149 -4.72 -10.48 15.45
N VAL A 150 -5.21 -10.17 14.23
CA VAL A 150 -4.38 -9.75 13.10
C VAL A 150 -5.04 -8.56 12.40
N VAL A 151 -4.23 -7.54 12.10
CA VAL A 151 -4.62 -6.39 11.27
C VAL A 151 -3.84 -6.51 9.97
N VAL A 152 -4.56 -6.73 8.88
CA VAL A 152 -4.00 -6.71 7.53
C VAL A 152 -3.99 -5.27 7.04
N PHE A 153 -2.83 -4.62 7.12
CA PHE A 153 -2.66 -3.24 6.65
C PHE A 153 -2.14 -3.25 5.21
N GLU A 154 -2.97 -2.85 4.26
CA GLU A 154 -2.66 -2.96 2.83
C GLU A 154 -2.54 -1.60 2.14
N GLY A 155 -1.59 -1.48 1.21
CA GLY A 155 -1.42 -0.26 0.42
C GLY A 155 -0.31 -0.38 -0.61
N TRP A 156 -0.36 0.45 -1.65
CA TRP A 156 0.54 0.33 -2.80
C TRP A 156 2.00 0.75 -2.51
N CYS A 157 2.20 1.61 -1.49
CA CYS A 157 3.50 2.06 -1.01
C CYS A 157 3.79 1.62 0.43
N VAL A 158 2.97 0.73 1.01
CA VAL A 158 3.26 0.14 2.33
C VAL A 158 4.65 -0.52 2.28
N GLY A 159 5.46 -0.33 3.31
CA GLY A 159 6.83 -0.85 3.35
C GLY A 159 7.88 -0.09 2.52
N PHE A 160 7.49 0.93 1.74
CA PHE A 160 8.49 1.82 1.13
C PHE A 160 9.24 2.59 2.22
N ARG A 161 10.53 2.84 1.97
CA ARG A 161 11.39 3.60 2.88
C ARG A 161 12.00 4.78 2.13
N PRO A 162 12.15 5.94 2.79
CA PRO A 162 12.81 7.08 2.16
C PRO A 162 14.26 6.74 1.80
N LEU A 163 14.75 7.42 0.78
CA LEU A 163 16.17 7.56 0.49
C LEU A 163 16.70 8.79 1.20
N ASP A 164 18.01 8.87 1.39
CA ASP A 164 18.63 10.15 1.74
C ASP A 164 18.57 11.11 0.53
N ASP A 165 18.73 12.41 0.78
CA ASP A 165 18.71 13.42 -0.29
C ASP A 165 19.69 13.08 -1.44
N PRO A 166 20.96 12.65 -1.18
CA PRO A 166 21.85 12.18 -2.23
C PRO A 166 21.34 10.98 -3.04
N GLY A 167 20.63 10.04 -2.41
CA GLY A 167 20.01 8.89 -3.08
C GLY A 167 18.90 9.31 -4.03
N VAL A 168 18.03 10.25 -3.62
CA VAL A 168 17.00 10.83 -4.50
C VAL A 168 17.65 11.58 -5.67
N GLU A 169 18.68 12.40 -5.40
CA GLU A 169 19.43 13.11 -6.43
C GLU A 169 20.09 12.17 -7.45
N ALA A 170 20.67 11.06 -6.97
CA ALA A 170 21.29 10.06 -7.84
C ALA A 170 20.26 9.40 -8.76
N LYS A 171 19.10 8.99 -8.23
CA LYS A 171 17.99 8.44 -9.02
C LYS A 171 17.45 9.47 -10.03
N HIS A 172 17.28 10.72 -9.63
CA HIS A 172 16.83 11.79 -10.52
C HIS A 172 17.82 12.06 -11.66
N ARG A 173 19.12 12.12 -11.36
CA ARG A 173 20.18 12.29 -12.36
C ARG A 173 20.21 11.11 -13.35
N ALA A 174 20.06 9.89 -12.85
CA ALA A 174 19.94 8.70 -13.71
C ALA A 174 18.71 8.78 -14.62
N ALA A 175 17.58 9.25 -14.10
CA ALA A 175 16.35 9.44 -14.88
C ALA A 175 16.51 10.52 -15.96
N LYS A 176 17.13 11.67 -15.63
CA LYS A 176 17.44 12.72 -16.60
C LYS A 176 18.40 12.25 -17.70
N ALA A 177 19.21 11.22 -17.42
CA ALA A 177 20.06 10.57 -18.40
C ALA A 177 19.38 9.39 -19.15
N GLY A 178 18.09 9.12 -18.91
CA GLY A 178 17.35 8.05 -19.57
C GLY A 178 17.74 6.64 -19.13
N LYS A 179 18.25 6.48 -17.90
CA LYS A 179 18.82 5.21 -17.42
C LYS A 179 17.88 4.37 -16.56
N LEU A 180 16.69 4.85 -16.26
CA LEU A 180 15.70 4.06 -15.52
C LEU A 180 14.79 3.30 -16.49
N LEU A 181 14.17 2.21 -16.00
CA LEU A 181 13.40 1.28 -16.83
C LEU A 181 12.20 1.94 -17.52
N ILE A 182 11.43 2.73 -16.75
CA ILE A 182 10.26 3.46 -17.27
C ILE A 182 10.58 4.95 -17.40
N ASN A 183 11.48 5.46 -16.55
CA ASN A 183 12.04 6.80 -16.61
C ASN A 183 11.09 7.94 -16.23
N THR A 184 10.04 7.65 -15.45
CA THR A 184 9.05 8.64 -15.00
C THR A 184 9.59 9.69 -14.01
N PRO A 185 10.58 9.43 -13.14
CA PRO A 185 11.19 10.49 -12.32
C PRO A 185 11.80 11.64 -13.14
N ALA A 186 12.13 11.41 -14.42
CA ALA A 186 12.65 12.44 -15.31
C ALA A 186 11.60 13.53 -15.64
N GLU A 187 10.32 13.24 -15.46
CA GLU A 187 9.22 14.17 -15.73
C GLU A 187 8.96 15.16 -14.59
N HIS A 188 9.62 14.95 -13.44
CA HIS A 188 9.44 15.75 -12.23
C HIS A 188 10.69 16.56 -11.90
N ARG A 189 10.49 17.67 -11.18
CA ARG A 189 11.60 18.43 -10.61
C ARG A 189 12.16 17.67 -9.39
N LEU A 190 13.43 17.89 -9.07
CA LEU A 190 14.09 17.23 -7.94
C LEU A 190 13.41 17.57 -6.60
N ASP A 191 13.05 18.83 -6.39
CA ASP A 191 12.39 19.30 -5.17
C ASP A 191 11.02 18.64 -4.95
N GLN A 192 10.29 18.33 -6.02
CA GLN A 192 9.01 17.61 -5.96
C GLN A 192 9.20 16.14 -5.53
N LEU A 193 10.27 15.49 -6.00
CA LEU A 193 10.61 14.12 -5.57
C LEU A 193 11.08 14.09 -4.12
N LEU A 194 11.89 15.07 -3.71
CA LEU A 194 12.33 15.24 -2.32
C LEU A 194 11.14 15.50 -1.38
N GLU A 195 10.13 16.25 -1.82
CA GLU A 195 8.90 16.48 -1.03
C GLU A 195 8.12 15.18 -0.77
N VAL A 196 7.95 14.34 -1.79
CA VAL A 196 7.34 13.01 -1.62
C VAL A 196 8.20 12.13 -0.71
N ASN A 197 9.52 12.15 -0.87
CA ASN A 197 10.46 11.38 -0.04
C ASN A 197 10.40 11.77 1.44
N ARG A 198 10.36 13.08 1.75
CA ARG A 198 10.17 13.60 3.12
C ARG A 198 8.81 13.23 3.70
N SER A 199 7.77 13.17 2.86
CA SER A 199 6.46 12.71 3.30
C SER A 199 6.46 11.21 3.61
N LEU A 200 7.18 10.42 2.81
CA LEU A 200 7.40 9.01 3.11
C LEU A 200 8.20 8.79 4.39
N GLU A 201 9.19 9.64 4.69
CA GLU A 201 9.91 9.62 5.97
C GLU A 201 8.96 9.80 7.15
N ARG A 202 8.09 10.83 7.12
CA ARG A 202 7.08 11.03 8.17
C ARG A 202 6.08 9.87 8.27
N TYR A 203 5.73 9.23 7.14
CA TYR A 203 4.91 8.03 7.16
C TYR A 203 5.63 6.91 7.91
N CYS A 204 6.91 6.69 7.61
CA CYS A 204 7.71 5.68 8.28
C CYS A 204 7.81 5.92 9.79
N GLU A 205 8.02 7.16 10.22
CA GLU A 205 8.04 7.53 11.64
C GLU A 205 6.68 7.24 12.30
N THR A 206 5.59 7.62 11.64
CA THR A 206 4.26 7.68 12.24
C THR A 206 3.54 6.32 12.27
N PHE A 207 3.50 5.60 11.14
CA PHE A 207 2.68 4.37 11.03
C PHE A 207 3.14 3.33 9.99
N MET A 208 4.16 3.63 9.17
CA MET A 208 4.59 2.79 8.03
C MET A 208 6.01 2.25 8.11
N GLY A 209 6.79 2.60 9.14
CA GLY A 209 8.14 2.09 9.34
C GLY A 209 8.15 0.67 9.89
N PRO A 210 9.26 -0.07 9.79
CA PRO A 210 9.36 -1.47 10.20
C PRO A 210 9.00 -1.71 11.67
N GLN A 211 9.15 -0.70 12.54
CA GLN A 211 8.75 -0.76 13.94
C GLN A 211 7.23 -0.89 14.17
N HIS A 212 6.43 -0.65 13.13
CA HIS A 212 4.95 -0.70 13.17
C HIS A 212 4.38 -2.01 12.59
N PHE A 213 5.23 -2.92 12.11
CA PHE A 213 4.81 -4.18 11.50
C PHE A 213 5.45 -5.38 12.21
N ASP A 214 4.76 -6.52 12.19
CA ASP A 214 5.35 -7.80 12.56
C ASP A 214 5.76 -8.60 11.33
N PHE A 215 4.99 -8.52 10.24
CA PHE A 215 5.25 -9.24 8.99
C PHE A 215 4.86 -8.40 7.78
N LEU A 216 5.44 -8.69 6.61
CA LEU A 216 5.15 -8.02 5.35
C LEU A 216 5.04 -9.01 4.19
N ILE A 217 3.96 -8.94 3.43
CA ILE A 217 3.83 -9.61 2.13
C ILE A 217 4.05 -8.55 1.05
N HIS A 218 5.06 -8.74 0.21
CA HIS A 218 5.39 -7.87 -0.91
C HIS A 218 5.03 -8.55 -2.23
N ILE A 219 3.92 -8.12 -2.84
CA ILE A 219 3.45 -8.60 -4.14
C ILE A 219 4.13 -7.77 -5.23
N ASP A 220 5.11 -8.37 -5.89
CA ASP A 220 6.04 -7.73 -6.80
C ASP A 220 6.00 -8.36 -8.21
N THR A 221 6.76 -7.80 -9.14
CA THR A 221 7.04 -8.37 -10.46
C THR A 221 8.43 -7.95 -10.90
N ASP A 222 9.10 -8.80 -11.68
CA ASP A 222 10.42 -8.47 -12.22
C ASP A 222 10.35 -7.47 -13.38
N ASP A 223 9.16 -7.24 -13.94
CA ASP A 223 8.92 -6.25 -15.00
C ASP A 223 7.84 -5.23 -14.63
N LEU A 224 8.25 -4.01 -14.26
CA LEU A 224 7.34 -2.93 -13.90
C LEU A 224 6.37 -2.52 -15.02
N ARG A 225 6.64 -2.87 -16.28
CA ARG A 225 5.70 -2.64 -17.39
C ARG A 225 4.39 -3.39 -17.18
N ASN A 226 4.41 -4.50 -16.44
CA ASN A 226 3.21 -5.26 -16.08
C ASN A 226 2.18 -4.41 -15.31
N VAL A 227 2.60 -3.39 -14.56
CA VAL A 227 1.68 -2.49 -13.82
C VAL A 227 0.73 -1.76 -14.77
N TYR A 228 1.22 -1.33 -15.93
CA TYR A 228 0.39 -0.71 -16.96
C TYR A 228 -0.62 -1.70 -17.52
N THR A 229 -0.16 -2.88 -17.96
CA THR A 229 -1.03 -3.95 -18.46
C THR A 229 -2.11 -4.32 -17.45
N TRP A 230 -1.72 -4.54 -16.20
CA TRP A 230 -2.65 -4.95 -15.16
C TRP A 230 -3.70 -3.89 -14.84
N ARG A 231 -3.32 -2.62 -14.89
CA ARG A 231 -4.26 -1.52 -14.64
C ARG A 231 -5.24 -1.34 -15.79
N VAL A 232 -4.78 -1.49 -17.03
CA VAL A 232 -5.65 -1.47 -18.23
C VAL A 232 -6.67 -2.60 -18.13
N GLU A 233 -6.24 -3.84 -17.88
CA GLU A 233 -7.16 -4.98 -17.71
C GLU A 233 -8.16 -4.79 -16.56
N GLN A 234 -7.72 -4.18 -15.46
CA GLN A 234 -8.60 -3.85 -14.34
C GLN A 234 -9.65 -2.81 -14.74
N GLU A 235 -9.26 -1.80 -15.51
CA GLU A 235 -10.17 -0.74 -15.96
C GLU A 235 -11.18 -1.27 -16.99
N HIS A 236 -10.75 -2.12 -17.93
CA HIS A 236 -11.65 -2.76 -18.89
C HIS A 236 -12.72 -3.60 -18.19
N LYS A 237 -12.34 -4.41 -17.18
CA LYS A 237 -13.31 -5.16 -16.36
C LYS A 237 -14.28 -4.25 -15.60
N LEU A 238 -13.80 -3.09 -15.14
CA LEU A 238 -14.64 -2.10 -14.48
C LEU A 238 -15.65 -1.48 -15.45
N ILE A 239 -15.23 -1.14 -16.67
CA ILE A 239 -16.09 -0.62 -17.74
C ILE A 239 -17.14 -1.67 -18.15
N GLU A 240 -16.74 -2.94 -18.30
CA GLU A 240 -17.69 -4.04 -18.57
C GLU A 240 -18.77 -4.15 -17.49
N THR A 241 -18.42 -3.91 -16.23
CA THR A 241 -19.33 -4.05 -15.09
C THR A 241 -20.18 -2.80 -14.83
N LYS A 242 -19.61 -1.60 -15.00
CA LYS A 242 -20.21 -0.32 -14.59
C LYS A 242 -20.56 0.62 -15.76
N GLY A 243 -20.19 0.26 -16.98
CA GLY A 243 -20.41 1.04 -18.20
C GLY A 243 -19.59 2.33 -18.32
N THR A 244 -18.72 2.62 -17.34
CA THR A 244 -17.91 3.86 -17.28
C THR A 244 -16.53 3.56 -16.68
N GLY A 245 -15.52 4.31 -17.12
CA GLY A 245 -14.13 4.16 -16.67
C GLY A 245 -13.19 5.03 -17.50
N MET A 246 -11.90 4.96 -17.19
CA MET A 246 -10.82 5.65 -17.89
C MET A 246 -10.51 4.97 -19.24
N LYS A 247 -10.14 5.77 -20.24
CA LYS A 247 -9.51 5.30 -21.48
C LYS A 247 -8.08 4.83 -21.19
N ASP A 248 -7.52 4.02 -22.08
CA ASP A 248 -6.18 3.45 -21.92
C ASP A 248 -5.10 4.53 -21.72
N GLU A 249 -5.20 5.67 -22.41
CA GLU A 249 -4.28 6.81 -22.23
C GLU A 249 -4.41 7.46 -20.84
N GLU A 250 -5.64 7.54 -20.32
CA GLU A 250 -5.92 8.07 -18.98
C GLU A 250 -5.42 7.09 -17.91
N VAL A 251 -5.55 5.77 -18.15
CA VAL A 251 -4.97 4.73 -17.30
C VAL A 251 -3.44 4.86 -17.27
N LYS A 252 -2.81 5.07 -18.42
CA LYS A 252 -1.35 5.29 -18.48
C LYS A 252 -0.96 6.51 -17.65
N ALA A 253 -1.61 7.66 -17.88
CA ALA A 253 -1.33 8.88 -17.13
C ALA A 253 -1.57 8.71 -15.61
N PHE A 254 -2.59 7.94 -15.23
CA PHE A 254 -2.84 7.57 -13.84
C PHE A 254 -1.67 6.77 -13.25
N ILE A 255 -1.19 5.74 -13.95
CA ILE A 255 -0.06 4.91 -13.49
C ILE A 255 1.27 5.67 -13.50
N ASP A 256 1.49 6.56 -14.46
CA ASP A 256 2.65 7.47 -14.48
C ASP A 256 2.72 8.31 -13.21
N GLY A 257 1.58 8.60 -12.56
CA GLY A 257 1.54 9.28 -11.27
C GLY A 257 2.11 8.46 -10.10
N TYR A 258 2.13 7.13 -10.17
CA TYR A 258 2.67 6.22 -9.13
C TYR A 258 4.09 5.74 -9.44
N MET A 259 4.41 5.62 -10.74
CA MET A 259 5.65 5.01 -11.21
C MET A 259 6.94 5.65 -10.66
N PRO A 260 7.02 6.97 -10.42
CA PRO A 260 8.21 7.56 -9.80
C PRO A 260 8.54 6.93 -8.45
N ALA A 261 7.53 6.61 -7.63
CA ALA A 261 7.76 5.98 -6.34
C ALA A 261 8.24 4.52 -6.49
N TYR A 262 7.76 3.78 -7.49
CA TYR A 262 8.29 2.45 -7.79
C TYR A 262 9.77 2.51 -8.21
N GLU A 263 10.13 3.43 -9.10
CA GLU A 263 11.52 3.57 -9.59
C GLU A 263 12.48 4.10 -8.51
N LEU A 264 11.98 4.85 -7.52
CA LEU A 264 12.78 5.35 -6.39
C LEU A 264 12.93 4.31 -5.27
N TYR A 265 11.83 3.67 -4.83
CA TYR A 265 11.80 3.01 -3.52
C TYR A 265 11.75 1.47 -3.56
N LEU A 266 11.33 0.87 -4.68
CA LEU A 266 11.06 -0.56 -4.75
C LEU A 266 12.31 -1.42 -4.57
N GLU A 267 13.46 -0.96 -5.06
CA GLU A 267 14.76 -1.63 -4.89
C GLU A 267 15.08 -1.87 -3.42
N LYS A 268 14.96 -0.83 -2.58
CA LYS A 268 15.20 -0.90 -1.14
C LYS A 268 14.18 -1.77 -0.39
N LEU A 269 12.99 -1.98 -0.94
CA LEU A 269 12.00 -2.92 -0.41
C LEU A 269 12.32 -4.37 -0.81
N ARG A 270 12.88 -4.59 -2.00
CA ARG A 270 13.36 -5.91 -2.47
C ARG A 270 14.57 -6.40 -1.67
N GLU A 271 15.36 -5.49 -1.12
CA GLU A 271 16.49 -5.81 -0.23
C GLU A 271 16.07 -6.27 1.18
N GLY A 272 14.83 -5.99 1.60
CA GLY A 272 14.32 -6.36 2.93
C GLY A 272 13.87 -5.15 3.76
N PHE A 273 12.66 -5.23 4.30
CA PHE A 273 11.99 -4.19 5.09
C PHE A 273 12.43 -4.21 6.56
N PHE A 274 12.64 -5.40 7.13
CA PHE A 274 12.97 -5.60 8.55
C PHE A 274 14.47 -5.68 8.85
N GLY A 275 15.34 -5.32 7.90
CA GLY A 275 16.80 -5.44 8.07
C GLY A 275 17.21 -6.90 8.31
N ASP A 276 17.93 -7.16 9.39
CA ASP A 276 18.48 -8.49 9.70
C ASP A 276 17.44 -9.52 10.21
N GLN A 277 16.16 -9.13 10.36
CA GLN A 277 15.10 -10.03 10.82
C GLN A 277 14.56 -10.88 9.66
N HIS A 278 15.38 -11.83 9.23
CA HIS A 278 15.06 -12.69 8.09
C HIS A 278 13.79 -13.51 8.28
N GLY A 279 13.00 -13.58 7.20
CA GLY A 279 11.77 -14.35 7.09
C GLY A 279 10.52 -13.65 7.62
N ASN A 280 10.62 -12.41 8.07
CA ASN A 280 9.44 -11.60 8.41
C ASN A 280 8.84 -10.91 7.19
N GLN A 281 9.57 -10.86 6.07
CA GLN A 281 9.04 -10.44 4.77
C GLN A 281 8.95 -11.61 3.80
N ILE A 282 7.84 -11.70 3.07
CA ILE A 282 7.66 -12.65 1.97
C ILE A 282 7.44 -11.87 0.68
N ARG A 283 8.37 -11.98 -0.27
CA ARG A 283 8.24 -11.41 -1.61
C ARG A 283 7.63 -12.43 -2.54
N VAL A 284 6.49 -12.09 -3.13
CA VAL A 284 5.75 -12.91 -4.09
C VAL A 284 5.92 -12.28 -5.47
N VAL A 285 6.66 -12.94 -6.35
CA VAL A 285 6.92 -12.45 -7.71
C VAL A 285 5.84 -12.97 -8.65
N LEU A 286 5.14 -12.04 -9.29
CA LEU A 286 4.06 -12.33 -10.23
C LEU A 286 4.54 -12.25 -11.68
N ALA A 287 4.09 -13.21 -12.48
CA ALA A 287 4.10 -13.18 -13.93
C ALA A 287 3.19 -12.07 -14.49
N SER A 288 3.30 -11.78 -15.78
CA SER A 288 2.40 -10.83 -16.47
C SER A 288 0.92 -11.22 -16.39
N ASP A 289 0.59 -12.51 -16.26
CA ASP A 289 -0.79 -12.99 -16.08
C ASP A 289 -1.28 -13.01 -14.62
N ARG A 290 -0.46 -12.47 -13.68
CA ARG A 290 -0.64 -12.47 -12.22
C ARG A 290 -0.57 -13.85 -11.56
N SER A 291 -0.10 -14.88 -12.25
CA SER A 291 0.28 -16.13 -11.60
C SER A 291 1.53 -15.94 -10.74
N VAL A 292 1.65 -16.72 -9.65
CA VAL A 292 2.82 -16.67 -8.76
C VAL A 292 3.95 -17.47 -9.40
N GLU A 293 5.02 -16.80 -9.80
CA GLU A 293 6.23 -17.43 -10.36
C GLU A 293 7.21 -17.82 -9.26
N ASN A 294 7.43 -16.91 -8.30
CA ASN A 294 8.37 -17.14 -7.21
C ASN A 294 7.83 -16.64 -5.86
N VAL A 295 8.33 -17.25 -4.78
CA VAL A 295 8.08 -16.82 -3.39
C VAL A 295 9.42 -16.87 -2.65
N GLU A 296 9.86 -15.71 -2.17
CA GLU A 296 11.14 -15.50 -1.50
C GLU A 296 10.88 -15.07 -0.05
N GLU A 297 11.60 -15.68 0.90
CA GLU A 297 11.62 -15.24 2.30
C GLU A 297 12.82 -14.28 2.49
N LEU A 298 12.53 -13.04 2.88
CA LEU A 298 13.51 -11.97 3.08
C LEU A 298 13.68 -11.66 4.56
#